data_AF-A0A9P3PWT9-F1
#
_entry.id   AF-A0A9P3PWT9-F1
#
_cell.length_a   1.000
_cell.length_b   1.000
_cell.length_c   1.000
_cell.angle_alpha   90.00
_cell.angle_beta   90.00
_cell.angle_gamma   90.00
#
_symmetry.space_group_name_H-M   'P 1'
#
loop_
_entity.id
_entity.type
_entity.pdbx_description
1 polymer ?
#
loop_
_entity_poly.entity_id
_entity_poly.type
_entity_poly.pdbx_seq_one_letter_code
_entity_poly.pdbx_strand_id
1 'polypeptide(L)'
;MHPRAALHRPLPLRPVQDAVGELGRRGGTGGVKVFFGGDTGYRAVLDGQDEDNVPVCPAFKEIGEKFGGFDFAMISIGAYMPRQLMSSIHCAPQDSTRPFKDIRAKRALGMHWGTWVLTTEDVLDPPKRLAEECKKVGIEDGAFRVCEIGETCFF
;
A
#
# COMPACT_ATOMS: atom_id res chain seq x y z
N MET A 1 16.15 -41.20 -32.10
CA MET A 1 14.81 -40.94 -31.52
C MET A 1 14.95 -39.84 -30.49
N HIS A 2 14.40 -38.65 -30.77
CA HIS A 2 14.28 -37.54 -29.81
C HIS A 2 12.79 -37.36 -29.49
N PRO A 3 12.35 -37.28 -28.22
CA PRO A 3 10.97 -36.98 -27.93
C PRO A 3 10.70 -35.49 -28.18
N ARG A 4 9.64 -35.20 -28.95
CA ARG A 4 9.14 -33.83 -29.17
C ARG A 4 8.56 -33.28 -27.87
N ALA A 5 8.98 -32.09 -27.48
CA ALA A 5 8.34 -31.32 -26.42
C ALA A 5 6.88 -31.01 -26.80
N ALA A 6 5.95 -31.29 -25.89
CA ALA A 6 4.55 -30.92 -26.03
C ALA A 6 4.42 -29.40 -25.84
N LEU A 7 3.95 -28.71 -26.88
CA LEU A 7 3.57 -27.31 -26.82
C LEU A 7 2.39 -27.14 -25.85
N HIS A 8 2.63 -26.45 -24.74
CA HIS A 8 1.59 -26.04 -23.79
C HIS A 8 0.59 -25.13 -24.52
N ARG A 9 -0.66 -25.59 -24.68
CA ARG A 9 -1.75 -24.71 -25.16
C ARG A 9 -2.08 -23.69 -24.06
N PRO A 10 -2.26 -22.40 -24.38
CA PRO A 10 -2.79 -21.44 -23.43
C PRO A 10 -4.22 -21.84 -23.05
N LEU A 11 -4.56 -21.73 -21.77
CA LEU A 11 -5.95 -21.83 -21.32
C LEU A 11 -6.77 -20.71 -21.96
N PRO A 12 -8.03 -20.95 -22.34
CA PRO A 12 -8.89 -19.92 -22.90
C PRO A 12 -9.13 -18.83 -21.84
N LEU A 13 -8.87 -17.57 -22.22
CA LEU A 13 -9.27 -16.42 -21.44
C LEU A 13 -10.80 -16.44 -21.33
N ARG A 14 -11.31 -16.43 -20.09
CA ARG A 14 -12.75 -16.26 -19.87
C ARG A 14 -13.13 -14.85 -20.36
N PRO A 15 -14.27 -14.67 -21.04
CA PRO A 15 -14.77 -13.35 -21.35
C PRO A 15 -14.94 -12.58 -20.04
N VAL A 16 -14.37 -11.38 -19.96
CA VAL A 16 -14.77 -10.40 -18.96
C VAL A 16 -16.22 -10.09 -19.28
N GLN A 17 -17.14 -10.66 -18.51
CA GLN A 17 -18.52 -10.20 -18.53
C GLN A 17 -18.48 -8.77 -18.00
N ASP A 18 -18.91 -7.83 -18.85
CA ASP A 18 -19.15 -6.43 -18.50
C ASP A 18 -20.21 -6.37 -17.39
N ALA A 19 -19.77 -6.54 -16.15
CA ALA A 19 -20.53 -6.10 -15.00
C ALA A 19 -20.32 -4.58 -14.86
N VAL A 20 -20.81 -3.81 -15.84
CA VAL A 20 -21.16 -2.42 -15.61
C VAL A 20 -22.43 -2.44 -14.77
N GLY A 21 -22.27 -2.81 -13.49
CA GLY A 21 -23.28 -2.56 -12.48
C GLY A 21 -23.51 -1.06 -12.43
N GLU A 22 -24.77 -0.65 -12.48
CA GLU A 22 -25.21 0.74 -12.45
C GLU A 22 -24.42 1.52 -11.39
N LEU A 23 -23.52 2.38 -11.86
CA LEU A 23 -22.81 3.31 -11.01
C LEU A 23 -23.85 4.35 -10.57
N GLY A 24 -24.57 4.02 -9.50
CA GLY A 24 -25.41 4.96 -8.79
C GLY A 24 -24.55 6.16 -8.43
N ARG A 25 -24.74 7.27 -9.15
CA ARG A 25 -24.21 8.58 -8.78
C ARG A 25 -24.64 8.84 -7.34
N ARG A 26 -23.74 8.60 -6.38
CA ARG A 26 -23.95 9.02 -5.00
C ARG A 26 -24.05 10.54 -5.03
N GLY A 27 -25.26 11.04 -4.82
CA GLY A 27 -25.58 12.46 -4.73
C GLY A 27 -24.96 13.09 -3.48
N GLY A 28 -23.67 13.35 -3.53
CA GLY A 28 -22.97 14.26 -2.63
C GLY A 28 -22.22 15.28 -3.46
N THR A 29 -22.46 16.56 -3.25
CA THR A 29 -21.81 17.68 -3.96
C THR A 29 -20.36 17.92 -3.55
N GLY A 30 -19.73 16.98 -2.83
CA GLY A 30 -18.35 17.07 -2.37
C GLY A 30 -17.39 16.35 -3.31
N GLY A 31 -16.27 17.00 -3.66
CA GLY A 31 -15.19 16.36 -4.42
C GLY A 31 -14.52 15.22 -3.65
N VAL A 32 -13.77 14.38 -4.36
CA VAL A 32 -12.99 13.27 -3.79
C VAL A 32 -11.79 13.83 -3.02
N LYS A 33 -11.60 13.41 -1.77
CA LYS A 33 -10.41 13.77 -0.98
C LYS A 33 -9.33 12.73 -1.15
N VAL A 34 -8.18 13.15 -1.68
CA VAL A 34 -7.01 12.28 -1.90
C VAL A 34 -5.85 12.71 -1.01
N PHE A 35 -5.18 11.74 -0.40
CA PHE A 35 -3.91 11.94 0.32
C PHE A 35 -2.75 11.32 -0.48
N PHE A 36 -1.69 12.09 -0.70
CA PHE A 36 -0.44 11.61 -1.27
C PHE A 36 0.65 11.69 -0.20
N GLY A 37 1.10 10.53 0.30
CA GLY A 37 2.02 10.46 1.42
C GLY A 37 3.47 10.81 1.09
N GLY A 38 3.86 10.72 -0.18
CA GLY A 38 5.26 10.85 -0.60
C GLY A 38 6.21 9.89 0.12
N ASP A 39 7.46 10.30 0.19
CA ASP A 39 8.50 9.62 0.98
C ASP A 39 8.43 10.15 2.41
N THR A 40 8.08 9.27 3.34
CA THR A 40 7.90 9.66 4.73
C THR A 40 8.11 8.48 5.66
N GLY A 41 8.70 8.74 6.83
CA GLY A 41 8.77 7.80 7.94
C GLY A 41 7.63 8.01 8.94
N TYR A 42 7.19 6.94 9.58
CA TYR A 42 6.17 7.02 10.63
C TYR A 42 6.78 7.18 12.03
N ARG A 43 8.01 6.69 12.24
CA ARG A 43 8.72 6.68 13.53
C ARG A 43 10.22 6.69 13.30
N ALA A 44 11.01 6.97 14.34
CA ALA A 44 12.46 6.76 14.29
C ALA A 44 12.82 5.57 15.18
N VAL A 45 13.35 4.52 14.58
CA VAL A 45 13.84 3.31 15.26
C VAL A 45 15.36 3.41 15.32
N LEU A 46 15.97 3.19 16.47
CA LEU A 46 17.42 3.05 16.63
C LEU A 46 17.81 1.58 16.70
N ASP A 47 19.09 1.30 16.49
CA ASP A 47 19.61 -0.08 16.54
C ASP A 47 19.31 -0.75 17.89
N GLY A 48 18.83 -2.00 17.83
CA GLY A 48 18.40 -2.78 18.99
C GLY A 48 17.08 -2.34 19.66
N GLN A 49 16.39 -1.32 19.16
CA GLN A 49 15.08 -0.93 19.70
C GLN A 49 13.97 -1.87 19.22
N ASP A 50 13.01 -2.11 20.12
CA ASP A 50 11.73 -2.70 19.77
C ASP A 50 10.86 -1.65 19.06
N GLU A 51 10.61 -1.84 17.76
CA GLU A 51 9.85 -0.88 16.94
C GLU A 51 8.46 -0.62 17.51
N ASP A 52 7.83 -1.59 18.17
CA ASP A 52 6.47 -1.43 18.70
C ASP A 52 6.40 -0.49 19.91
N ASN A 53 7.55 -0.15 20.50
CA ASN A 53 7.68 0.64 21.72
C ASN A 53 8.35 2.01 21.52
N VAL A 54 8.59 2.44 20.27
CA VAL A 54 9.13 3.78 19.99
C VAL A 54 8.02 4.82 19.70
N PRO A 55 8.26 6.11 19.97
CA PRO A 55 7.32 7.18 19.61
C PRO A 55 7.04 7.25 18.12
N VAL A 56 5.83 7.66 17.77
CA VAL A 56 5.35 7.79 16.39
C VAL A 56 5.07 9.24 16.03
N CYS A 57 5.08 9.55 14.74
CA CYS A 57 4.80 10.87 14.20
C CYS A 57 3.30 11.23 14.41
N PRO A 58 2.99 12.29 15.19
CA PRO A 58 1.60 12.65 15.47
C PRO A 58 0.89 13.28 14.26
N ALA A 59 1.66 13.79 13.28
CA ALA A 59 1.14 14.57 12.16
C ALA A 59 0.08 13.81 11.34
N PHE A 60 0.19 12.50 11.18
CA PHE A 60 -0.81 11.71 10.42
C PHE A 60 -2.18 11.72 11.10
N LYS A 61 -2.20 11.61 12.42
CA LYS A 61 -3.45 11.68 13.20
C LYS A 61 -4.03 13.09 13.16
N GLU A 62 -3.18 14.10 13.32
CA GLU A 62 -3.58 15.52 13.20
C GLU A 62 -4.15 15.83 11.80
N ILE A 63 -3.56 15.28 10.74
CA ILE A 63 -4.06 15.37 9.37
C ILE A 63 -5.44 14.72 9.25
N GLY A 64 -5.62 13.50 9.76
CA GLY A 64 -6.91 12.81 9.76
C GLY A 64 -8.00 13.56 10.50
N GLU A 65 -7.67 14.18 11.64
CA GLU A 65 -8.55 15.03 12.43
C GLU A 65 -8.90 16.33 11.71
N LYS A 66 -7.90 17.02 11.16
CA LYS A 66 -8.05 18.31 10.47
C LYS A 66 -8.92 18.22 9.22
N PHE A 67 -8.74 17.18 8.41
CA PHE A 67 -9.44 17.05 7.12
C PHE A 67 -10.66 16.12 7.18
N GLY A 68 -10.89 15.44 8.30
CA GLY A 68 -12.02 14.52 8.47
C GLY A 68 -11.93 13.30 7.57
N GLY A 69 -10.72 12.77 7.37
CA GLY A 69 -10.47 11.57 6.55
C GLY A 69 -10.34 11.80 5.05
N PHE A 70 -9.97 10.75 4.33
CA PHE A 70 -9.75 10.74 2.88
C PHE A 70 -10.49 9.57 2.22
N ASP A 71 -10.95 9.79 1.00
CA ASP A 71 -11.58 8.73 0.21
C ASP A 71 -10.52 7.77 -0.35
N PHE A 72 -9.35 8.31 -0.71
CA PHE A 72 -8.25 7.55 -1.28
C PHE A 72 -6.89 8.06 -0.77
N ALA A 73 -5.93 7.15 -0.59
CA ALA A 73 -4.56 7.49 -0.21
C ALA A 73 -3.52 6.73 -1.04
N MET A 74 -2.37 7.35 -1.27
CA MET A 74 -1.16 6.70 -1.79
C MET A 74 -0.09 6.78 -0.71
N ILE A 75 0.41 5.62 -0.26
CA ILE A 75 1.31 5.52 0.89
C ILE A 75 2.51 4.66 0.49
N SER A 76 3.72 5.15 0.76
CA SER A 76 4.96 4.43 0.48
C SER A 76 5.08 3.16 1.33
N ILE A 77 5.61 2.09 0.73
CA ILE A 77 5.80 0.78 1.40
C ILE A 77 7.21 0.19 1.22
N GLY A 78 8.05 0.78 0.38
CA GLY A 78 9.41 0.33 0.10
C GLY A 78 10.48 1.32 0.59
N ALA A 79 11.72 1.03 0.25
CA ALA A 79 12.92 1.78 0.66
C ALA A 79 13.15 1.78 2.17
N TYR A 80 12.88 0.67 2.86
CA TYR A 80 12.70 0.69 4.32
C TYR A 80 13.82 0.03 5.13
N MET A 81 14.80 -0.66 4.50
CA MET A 81 15.93 -1.28 5.20
C MET A 81 17.26 -0.54 5.01
N PRO A 82 18.18 -0.58 6.00
CA PRO A 82 17.97 -1.08 7.35
C PRO A 82 17.17 -0.09 8.21
N ARG A 83 16.41 -0.60 9.17
CA ARG A 83 15.41 0.19 9.94
C ARG A 83 16.02 1.35 10.72
N GLN A 84 17.19 1.16 11.31
CA GLN A 84 17.88 2.20 12.08
C GLN A 84 18.32 3.41 11.24
N LEU A 85 18.42 3.25 9.92
CA LEU A 85 18.74 4.34 8.99
C LEU A 85 17.50 4.90 8.31
N MET A 86 16.60 4.01 7.89
CA MET A 86 15.50 4.37 6.98
C MET A 86 14.19 4.70 7.69
N SER A 87 13.96 4.24 8.93
CA SER A 87 12.63 4.36 9.58
C SER A 87 12.09 5.79 9.67
N SER A 88 12.96 6.77 9.91
CA SER A 88 12.60 8.19 9.98
C SER A 88 12.32 8.83 8.62
N ILE A 89 12.68 8.16 7.52
CA ILE A 89 12.62 8.67 6.15
C ILE A 89 11.57 7.91 5.33
N HIS A 90 11.44 6.61 5.53
CA HIS A 90 10.57 5.70 4.79
C HIS A 90 9.81 4.73 5.70
N CYS A 91 8.50 4.68 5.51
CA CYS A 91 7.64 3.67 6.10
C CYS A 91 8.03 2.27 5.59
N ALA A 92 8.26 1.36 6.51
CA ALA A 92 8.15 -0.06 6.20
C ALA A 92 6.66 -0.46 6.08
N PRO A 93 6.32 -1.61 5.46
CA PRO A 93 4.93 -2.03 5.32
C PRO A 93 4.15 -2.09 6.64
N GLN A 94 4.78 -2.48 7.76
CA GLN A 94 4.15 -2.45 9.08
C GLN A 94 3.81 -1.03 9.54
N ASP A 95 4.64 -0.05 9.20
CA ASP A 95 4.40 1.37 9.47
C ASP A 95 3.32 1.91 8.57
N SER A 96 3.33 1.60 7.27
CA SER A 96 2.40 2.16 6.28
C SER A 96 0.92 1.92 6.63
N THR A 97 0.61 0.82 7.33
CA THR A 97 -0.75 0.54 7.83
C THR A 97 -1.23 1.54 8.88
N ARG A 98 -0.32 2.24 9.57
CA ARG A 98 -0.62 3.20 10.63
C ARG A 98 -1.07 4.56 10.05
N PRO A 99 -0.32 5.24 9.16
CA PRO A 99 -0.83 6.40 8.44
C PRO A 99 -2.17 6.15 7.77
N PHE A 100 -2.39 4.98 7.15
CA PHE A 100 -3.69 4.63 6.55
C PHE A 100 -4.85 4.82 7.55
N LYS A 101 -4.69 4.31 8.77
CA LYS A 101 -5.69 4.43 9.85
C LYS A 101 -5.75 5.84 10.43
N ASP A 102 -4.59 6.44 10.70
CA ASP A 102 -4.47 7.74 11.37
C ASP A 102 -5.05 8.87 10.52
N ILE A 103 -4.79 8.86 9.20
CA ILE A 103 -5.40 9.80 8.26
C ILE A 103 -6.86 9.45 7.94
N ARG A 104 -7.38 8.33 8.46
CA ARG A 104 -8.76 7.84 8.24
C ARG A 104 -9.07 7.66 6.74
N ALA A 105 -8.16 7.04 6.00
CA ALA A 105 -8.38 6.72 4.59
C ALA A 105 -9.36 5.56 4.45
N LYS A 106 -10.25 5.63 3.47
CA LYS A 106 -11.18 4.52 3.15
C LYS A 106 -10.53 3.45 2.28
N ARG A 107 -9.72 3.88 1.30
CA ARG A 107 -8.99 3.04 0.37
C ARG A 107 -7.56 3.57 0.17
N ALA A 108 -6.60 2.70 -0.11
CA ALA A 108 -5.23 3.10 -0.38
C ALA A 108 -4.50 2.20 -1.39
N LEU A 109 -3.54 2.80 -2.10
CA LEU A 109 -2.52 2.11 -2.87
C LEU A 109 -1.14 2.23 -2.23
N GLY A 110 -0.46 1.09 -2.10
CA GLY A 110 0.95 1.01 -1.74
C GLY A 110 1.82 1.41 -2.92
N MET A 111 2.67 2.42 -2.73
CA MET A 111 3.57 2.94 -3.75
C MET A 111 5.04 2.83 -3.30
N HIS A 112 5.96 3.29 -4.13
CA HIS A 112 7.40 3.34 -3.84
C HIS A 112 8.06 1.97 -3.63
N TRP A 113 7.66 0.98 -4.43
CA TRP A 113 8.22 -0.37 -4.44
C TRP A 113 8.38 -0.88 -5.89
N GLY A 114 9.09 -1.98 -6.08
CA GLY A 114 9.09 -2.71 -7.36
C GLY A 114 9.84 -2.06 -8.54
N THR A 115 10.37 -0.83 -8.38
CA THR A 115 10.95 -0.06 -9.50
C THR A 115 12.47 0.08 -9.42
N TRP A 116 13.00 0.50 -8.25
CA TRP A 116 14.43 0.73 -8.04
C TRP A 116 14.90 0.03 -6.76
N VAL A 117 16.13 -0.46 -6.77
CA VAL A 117 16.80 -0.97 -5.57
C VAL A 117 17.49 0.21 -4.89
N LEU A 118 16.83 0.80 -3.89
CA LEU A 118 17.35 1.95 -3.13
C LEU A 118 18.01 1.56 -1.81
N THR A 119 17.67 0.37 -1.32
CA THR A 119 17.94 -0.11 0.03
C THR A 119 18.16 -1.63 -0.01
N THR A 120 18.30 -2.26 1.16
CA THR A 120 18.76 -3.65 1.27
C THR A 120 17.65 -4.70 1.29
N GLU A 121 16.38 -4.33 1.36
CA GLU A 121 15.28 -5.30 1.21
C GLU A 121 15.18 -5.82 -0.23
N ASP A 122 14.58 -7.00 -0.38
CA ASP A 122 14.19 -7.50 -1.70
C ASP A 122 13.13 -6.57 -2.32
N VAL A 123 13.33 -6.18 -3.58
CA VAL A 123 12.48 -5.19 -4.26
C VAL A 123 11.01 -5.63 -4.42
N LEU A 124 10.74 -6.94 -4.35
CA LEU A 124 9.40 -7.55 -4.45
C LEU A 124 8.83 -8.01 -3.11
N ASP A 125 9.53 -7.77 -2.01
CA ASP A 125 9.06 -8.05 -0.66
C ASP A 125 7.95 -7.09 -0.16
N PRO A 126 7.98 -5.77 -0.44
CA PRO A 126 7.02 -4.82 0.14
C PRO A 126 5.53 -5.19 -0.02
N PRO A 127 5.03 -5.63 -1.20
CA PRO A 127 3.62 -6.03 -1.34
C PRO A 127 3.22 -7.20 -0.45
N LYS A 128 4.10 -8.19 -0.32
CA LYS A 128 3.85 -9.40 0.46
C LYS A 128 3.71 -9.03 1.93
N ARG A 129 4.67 -8.26 2.45
CA ARG A 129 4.65 -7.76 3.83
C ARG A 129 3.48 -6.82 4.08
N LEU A 130 3.11 -5.97 3.12
CA LEU A 130 1.93 -5.11 3.27
C LEU A 130 0.66 -5.95 3.47
N ALA A 131 0.46 -7.00 2.67
CA ALA A 131 -0.71 -7.88 2.78
C ALA A 131 -0.76 -8.58 4.15
N GLU A 132 0.39 -9.07 4.63
CA GLU A 132 0.53 -9.69 5.95
C GLU A 132 0.18 -8.71 7.09
N GLU A 133 0.72 -7.49 7.03
CA GLU A 133 0.51 -6.47 8.05
C GLU A 133 -0.93 -5.96 8.04
N CYS A 134 -1.54 -5.75 6.86
CA CYS A 134 -2.96 -5.39 6.75
C CYS A 134 -3.85 -6.43 7.43
N LYS A 135 -3.60 -7.72 7.19
CA LYS A 135 -4.31 -8.82 7.85
C LYS A 135 -4.11 -8.80 9.37
N LYS A 136 -2.86 -8.64 9.82
CA LYS A 136 -2.49 -8.59 11.24
C LYS A 136 -3.23 -7.46 11.99
N VAL A 137 -3.36 -6.28 11.37
CA VAL A 137 -4.01 -5.13 11.99
C VAL A 137 -5.51 -5.00 11.68
N GLY A 138 -6.11 -5.97 10.99
CA GLY A 138 -7.55 -5.99 10.69
C GLY A 138 -8.00 -4.92 9.70
N ILE A 139 -7.16 -4.56 8.72
CA ILE A 139 -7.60 -3.78 7.56
C ILE A 139 -8.37 -4.71 6.63
N GLU A 140 -9.54 -4.25 6.15
CA GLU A 140 -10.39 -4.99 5.21
C GLU A 140 -9.60 -5.38 3.95
N ASP A 141 -9.83 -6.59 3.45
CA ASP A 141 -9.17 -7.06 2.22
C ASP A 141 -9.46 -6.12 1.04
N GLY A 142 -8.41 -5.80 0.28
CA GLY A 142 -8.47 -4.83 -0.81
C GLY A 142 -8.60 -3.35 -0.39
N ALA A 143 -8.79 -3.02 0.89
CA ALA A 143 -8.88 -1.63 1.33
C ALA A 143 -7.52 -0.91 1.27
N PHE A 144 -6.42 -1.62 1.52
CA PHE A 144 -5.07 -1.13 1.28
C PHE A 144 -4.30 -2.20 0.50
N ARG A 145 -4.11 -1.95 -0.79
CA ARG A 145 -3.53 -2.92 -1.73
C ARG A 145 -2.41 -2.30 -2.54
N VAL A 146 -1.77 -3.09 -3.37
CA VAL A 146 -0.89 -2.61 -4.44
C VAL A 146 -1.57 -2.77 -5.79
N CYS A 147 -0.94 -2.22 -6.82
CA CYS A 147 -1.27 -2.48 -8.22
C CYS A 147 0.01 -2.86 -8.97
N GLU A 148 -0.14 -3.55 -10.10
CA GLU A 148 0.98 -3.82 -11.00
C GLU A 148 1.48 -2.53 -11.67
N ILE A 149 2.74 -2.52 -12.10
CA ILE A 149 3.30 -1.37 -12.81
C ILE A 149 2.57 -1.20 -14.15
N GLY A 150 1.87 -0.07 -14.30
CA GLY A 150 1.05 0.24 -15.47
C GLY A 150 -0.42 -0.18 -15.37
N GLU A 151 -0.85 -0.80 -14.27
CA GLU A 151 -2.25 -1.13 -14.02
C GLU A 151 -3.09 0.12 -13.71
N THR A 152 -4.32 0.16 -14.21
CA THR A 152 -5.34 1.13 -13.77
C THR A 152 -6.30 0.45 -12.80
N CYS A 153 -6.47 1.06 -11.63
CA CYS A 153 -7.29 0.55 -10.54
C CYS A 153 -8.57 1.38 -10.35
N PHE A 154 -9.67 0.71 -10.04
CA PHE A 154 -10.96 1.33 -9.71
C PHE A 154 -11.29 1.08 -8.23
N PHE A 155 -11.94 2.07 -7.58
CA PHE A 155 -12.28 2.09 -6.16
C PHE A 155 -13.68 2.62 -5.94
#